data_AF-A0A6L9ZR35-F1
#
_entry.id   AF-A0A6L9ZR35-F1
#
_cell.length_a   1.000
_cell.length_b   1.000
_cell.length_c   1.000
_cell.angle_alpha   90.00
_cell.angle_beta   90.00
_cell.angle_gamma   90.00
#
_symmetry.space_group_name_H-M   'P 1'
#
loop_
_entity.id
_entity.type
_entity.pdbx_description
1 polymer ?
#
loop_
_entity_poly.entity_id
_entity_poly.type
_entity_poly.pdbx_seq_one_letter_code
_entity_poly.pdbx_strand_id
1 'polypeptide(L)'
;MNDIKLHDTVALTENMKTTQFLTDKEIILPRGKVGTVVEIYDRGKAFEVEFANKNGQTYTLISLELEKLILLHIDCSNLTF
;
A
#
# COMPACT_ATOMS: atom_id res chain seq x y z
N MET A 1 -0.72 8.02 17.55
CA MET A 1 -0.42 7.69 16.14
C MET A 1 -1.64 8.06 15.33
N ASN A 2 -1.47 8.58 14.11
CA ASN A 2 -2.63 8.79 13.22
C ASN A 2 -3.14 7.42 12.79
N ASP A 3 -4.44 7.17 12.97
CA ASP A 3 -5.07 5.92 12.53
C ASP A 3 -5.14 5.90 11.00
N ILE A 4 -4.64 4.80 10.40
CA ILE A 4 -4.76 4.53 8.97
C ILE A 4 -6.24 4.25 8.64
N LYS A 5 -6.75 4.91 7.61
CA LYS A 5 -8.13 4.82 7.13
C LYS A 5 -8.21 4.23 5.74
N LEU A 6 -9.42 3.90 5.33
CA LEU A 6 -9.71 3.48 3.97
C LEU A 6 -9.30 4.59 2.99
N HIS A 7 -8.65 4.21 1.90
CA HIS A 7 -8.06 5.06 0.87
C HIS A 7 -6.85 5.90 1.30
N ASP A 8 -6.32 5.71 2.51
CA ASP A 8 -5.04 6.30 2.84
C ASP A 8 -3.93 5.73 1.96
N THR A 9 -3.00 6.61 1.59
CA THR A 9 -1.77 6.22 0.90
C THR A 9 -0.74 5.78 1.92
N VAL A 10 -0.19 4.59 1.74
CA VAL A 10 0.79 3.99 2.66
C VAL A 10 2.03 3.54 1.88
N ALA A 11 3.15 3.38 2.59
CA ALA A 11 4.37 2.81 2.04
C ALA A 11 4.88 1.64 2.88
N LEU A 12 5.49 0.64 2.22
CA LEU A 12 6.13 -0.48 2.90
C LEU A 12 7.35 -0.05 3.72
N THR A 13 7.51 -0.60 4.92
CA THR A 13 8.72 -0.42 5.75
C THR A 13 9.87 -1.35 5.35
N GLU A 14 9.60 -2.41 4.58
CA GLU A 14 10.55 -3.45 4.19
C GLU A 14 10.27 -4.01 2.78
N ASN A 15 11.18 -4.84 2.26
CA ASN A 15 10.95 -5.56 1.00
C ASN A 15 9.96 -6.72 1.23
N MET A 16 8.95 -6.84 0.37
CA MET A 16 7.95 -7.92 0.45
C MET A 16 7.92 -8.76 -0.82
N LYS A 17 7.94 -10.09 -0.66
CA LYS A 17 7.69 -11.02 -1.76
C LYS A 17 6.18 -11.22 -1.90
N THR A 18 5.68 -11.21 -3.12
CA THR A 18 4.27 -11.48 -3.43
C THR A 18 4.13 -12.05 -4.84
N THR A 19 2.93 -12.46 -5.19
CA THR A 19 2.57 -12.94 -6.53
C THR A 19 1.75 -11.88 -7.26
N GLN A 20 2.07 -11.67 -8.53
CA GLN A 20 1.31 -10.78 -9.41
C GLN A 20 0.09 -11.51 -10.00
N PHE A 21 -1.11 -10.93 -9.87
CA PHE A 21 -2.37 -11.57 -10.26
C PHE A 21 -2.46 -12.02 -11.72
N LEU A 22 -1.87 -11.27 -12.65
CA LEU A 22 -2.04 -11.51 -14.09
C LEU A 22 -1.05 -12.52 -14.68
N THR A 23 0.04 -12.79 -13.96
CA THR A 23 1.16 -13.57 -14.50
C THR A 23 1.56 -14.73 -13.60
N ASP A 24 0.94 -14.85 -12.42
CA ASP A 24 1.32 -15.76 -11.33
C ASP A 24 2.82 -15.73 -10.99
N LYS A 25 3.47 -14.61 -11.34
CA LYS A 25 4.91 -14.45 -11.16
C LYS A 25 5.21 -13.91 -9.77
N GLU A 26 6.18 -14.53 -9.11
CA GLU A 26 6.77 -13.97 -7.90
C GLU A 26 7.51 -12.66 -8.22
N ILE A 27 7.19 -11.63 -7.43
CA ILE A 27 7.80 -10.31 -7.51
C ILE A 27 8.22 -9.85 -6.12
N ILE A 28 9.18 -8.92 -6.08
CA ILE A 28 9.58 -8.23 -4.86
C ILE A 28 9.05 -6.81 -4.94
N LEU A 29 8.19 -6.43 -3.99
CA LEU A 29 7.86 -5.05 -3.70
C LEU A 29 9.00 -4.47 -2.83
N PRO A 30 9.70 -3.43 -3.29
CA PRO A 30 10.77 -2.85 -2.50
C PRO A 30 10.20 -2.07 -1.30
N ARG A 31 11.03 -1.91 -0.26
CA ARG A 31 10.80 -0.93 0.81
C ARG A 31 10.47 0.43 0.21
N GLY A 32 9.50 1.13 0.80
CA GLY A 32 9.01 2.42 0.32
C GLY A 32 8.04 2.32 -0.85
N LYS A 33 7.72 1.11 -1.34
CA LYS A 33 6.69 0.95 -2.37
C LYS A 33 5.35 1.44 -1.82
N VAL A 34 4.77 2.38 -2.56
CA VAL A 34 3.50 3.05 -2.24
C VAL A 34 2.32 2.20 -2.71
N GLY A 35 1.31 2.09 -1.87
CA GLY A 35 0.02 1.47 -2.14
C GLY A 35 -1.13 2.20 -1.44
N THR A 36 -2.35 1.73 -1.70
CA THR A 36 -3.59 2.32 -1.19
C THR A 36 -4.29 1.32 -0.28
N VAL A 37 -4.75 1.75 0.89
CA VAL A 37 -5.55 0.91 1.78
C VAL A 37 -6.95 0.72 1.20
N VAL A 38 -7.36 -0.52 0.98
CA VAL A 38 -8.67 -0.88 0.40
C VAL A 38 -9.55 -1.73 1.31
N GLU A 39 -9.00 -2.24 2.42
CA GLU A 39 -9.77 -2.87 3.50
C GLU A 39 -9.01 -2.75 4.84
N ILE A 40 -9.74 -2.71 5.95
CA ILE A 40 -9.20 -2.66 7.31
C ILE A 40 -9.66 -3.91 8.09
N TYR A 41 -8.71 -4.71 8.54
CA TYR A 41 -8.96 -5.92 9.33
C TYR A 41 -8.63 -5.73 10.81
N ASP A 42 -9.22 -6.60 11.64
CA ASP A 42 -8.95 -6.70 13.08
C ASP A 42 -8.84 -5.35 13.80
N ARG A 43 -9.81 -4.46 13.55
CA ARG A 43 -9.89 -3.13 14.17
C ARG A 43 -8.62 -2.29 13.98
N GLY A 44 -7.98 -2.40 12.81
CA GLY A 44 -6.80 -1.60 12.46
C GLY A 44 -5.45 -2.25 12.78
N LYS A 45 -5.42 -3.56 13.08
CA LYS A 45 -4.14 -4.29 13.22
C LYS A 45 -3.58 -4.76 11.89
N ALA A 46 -4.42 -4.96 10.88
CA ALA A 46 -4.01 -5.31 9.53
C ALA A 46 -4.86 -4.60 8.47
N PHE A 47 -4.31 -4.47 7.28
CA PHE A 47 -4.87 -3.69 6.18
C PHE A 47 -4.67 -4.44 4.87
N GLU A 48 -5.69 -4.48 4.02
CA GLU A 48 -5.47 -4.86 2.63
C GLU A 48 -4.95 -3.64 1.86
N VAL A 49 -3.79 -3.79 1.25
CA VAL A 49 -3.14 -2.73 0.47
C VAL A 49 -3.10 -3.12 -0.99
N GLU A 50 -3.69 -2.28 -1.82
CA GLU A 50 -3.63 -2.35 -3.27
C GLU A 50 -2.32 -1.73 -3.78
N PHE A 51 -1.62 -2.47 -4.64
CA PHE A 51 -0.51 -1.92 -5.41
C PHE A 51 -0.86 -1.90 -6.89
N ALA A 52 -0.94 -0.69 -7.43
CA ALA A 52 -1.21 -0.43 -8.84
C ALA A 52 0.04 0.03 -9.60
N ASN A 53 0.05 -0.22 -10.91
CA ASN A 53 1.07 0.29 -11.82
C ASN A 53 0.78 1.76 -12.20
N LYS A 54 1.66 2.38 -12.98
CA LYS A 54 1.54 3.78 -13.41
C LYS A 54 0.28 4.11 -14.23
N ASN A 55 -0.41 3.10 -14.74
CA ASN A 55 -1.66 3.25 -15.49
C ASN A 55 -2.90 3.06 -14.58
N GLY A 56 -2.70 2.93 -13.26
CA GLY A 56 -3.78 2.67 -12.30
C GLY A 56 -4.28 1.23 -12.29
N GLN A 57 -3.56 0.29 -12.90
CA GLN A 57 -3.96 -1.12 -12.91
C GLN A 57 -3.39 -1.84 -11.70
N THR A 58 -4.26 -2.39 -10.86
CA THR A 58 -3.92 -3.26 -9.75
C THR A 58 -3.20 -4.50 -10.24
N TYR A 59 -2.04 -4.79 -9.66
CA TYR A 59 -1.28 -5.98 -10.01
C TYR A 59 -1.05 -6.93 -8.83
N THR A 60 -1.24 -6.47 -7.59
CA THR A 60 -1.23 -7.30 -6.38
C THR A 60 -1.99 -6.59 -5.25
N LEU A 61 -2.65 -7.36 -4.40
CA LEU A 61 -3.26 -6.94 -3.12
C LEU A 61 -2.62 -7.79 -2.03
N ILE A 62 -2.27 -7.16 -0.91
CA ILE A 62 -1.58 -7.85 0.19
C ILE A 62 -2.20 -7.41 1.51
N SER A 63 -2.57 -8.37 2.35
CA SER A 63 -2.89 -8.12 3.76
C SER A 63 -1.59 -7.90 4.54
N LEU A 64 -1.43 -6.72 5.13
CA LEU A 64 -0.23 -6.29 5.83
C LEU A 64 -0.58 -5.82 7.25
N GLU A 65 0.25 -6.21 8.21
CA GLU A 65 0.17 -5.70 9.59
C GLU A 65 0.61 -4.23 9.65
N LEU A 66 0.08 -3.49 10.63
CA LEU A 66 0.36 -2.07 10.84
C LEU A 66 1.87 -1.75 10.84
N GLU A 67 2.69 -2.62 11.44
CA GLU A 67 4.14 -2.43 11.58
C GLU A 67 4.89 -2.43 10.24
N LYS A 68 4.26 -2.97 9.19
CA LYS A 68 4.81 -3.01 7.83
C LYS A 68 4.48 -1.76 7.01
N LEU A 69 3.70 -0.84 7.56
CA LEU A 69 3.15 0.32 6.86
C LEU A 69 3.59 1.63 7.49
N ILE A 70 3.87 2.61 6.64
CA ILE A 70 4.00 4.02 7.01
C ILE A 70 2.88 4.78 6.31
N LEU A 71 2.07 5.49 7.09
CA LEU A 71 1.07 6.42 6.55
C LEU A 71 1.78 7.60 5.86
N LEU A 72 1.41 7.87 4.61
CA LEU A 72 1.95 8.99 3.86
C LEU A 72 0.94 10.14 3.88
N HIS A 73 1.42 11.33 4.18
CA HIS A 73 0.66 12.57 4.04
C HIS A 73 1.20 13.31 2.82
N ILE A 74 0.37 13.45 1.79
CA ILE A 74 0.72 14.23 0.61
C ILE A 74 0.41 15.69 0.92
N ASP A 75 1.45 16.50 1.04
CA ASP A 75 1.30 17.94 1.13
C ASP A 75 1.12 18.53 -0.27
N CYS A 76 -0.14 18.72 -0.67
CA CYS A 76 -0.50 19.37 -1.92
C CYS A 76 -0.47 20.91 -1.82
N SER A 77 -0.18 21.51 -0.66
CA SER A 77 -0.23 22.98 -0.50
C SER A 77 0.76 23.72 -1.41
N ASN A 78 1.79 23.03 -1.88
CA ASN A 78 2.81 23.57 -2.78
C ASN A 78 2.63 23.15 -4.25
N LEU A 79 1.53 22.46 -4.61
CA LEU A 79 1.24 22.09 -5.99
C LEU A 79 0.38 23.19 -6.66
N THR A 80 1.01 24.03 -7.49
CA THR A 80 0.31 24.92 -8.44
C THR A 80 -0.08 24.12 -9.69
N PHE A 81 -1.38 24.10 -10.01
CA PHE A 81 -1.94 23.49 -11.22
C PHE A 81 -2.09 24.51 -12.35
#